data_AF-A0A2H5WZU1-F1
#
_entry.id   AF-A0A2H5WZU1-F1
#
_cell.length_a   1.000
_cell.length_b   1.000
_cell.length_c   1.000
_cell.angle_alpha   90.00
_cell.angle_beta   90.00
_cell.angle_gamma   90.00
#
_symmetry.space_group_name_H-M   'P 1'
#
loop_
_entity.id
_entity.type
_entity.pdbx_description
1 polymer ?
#
loop_
_entity_poly.entity_id
_entity_poly.type
_entity_poly.pdbx_seq_one_letter_code
_entity_poly.pdbx_strand_id
1 'polypeptide(L)'
;MHTNTNLQIRVTDTSAYSLHTAVELFCEDAQARGLRASTVRYYRDALTRFANTVGLPLEQIDHFTIRRYLLHRQQQVSSLHTVHGDFRALRAFFTWCVRNELLNTNPMLKVQAPRCEVVTKPPLTTDEIQRILAACSGSDWLQRRDYALVLVLLDTGLRVSEVQQMTVANGTAETFTVLGKNRRSRLVCLSAQTRLAVRKYVQACPFAMKPESALWRGVSGEPLTVHGLQEAIQRVGKRAGLQHHLGCHVFRRTFAVFSLRSGMSLEHLRELLGHRDFQMLKHYVQLVETDLKTAHQQHSPLNLLKKR
;
A
#
# COMPACT_ATOMS: atom_id res chain seq x y z
N MET A 1 -3.52 51.50 -5.95
CA MET A 1 -2.74 50.71 -6.91
C MET A 1 -3.22 49.26 -6.84
N HIS A 2 -4.18 48.90 -7.69
CA HIS A 2 -4.74 47.54 -7.75
C HIS A 2 -4.13 46.84 -8.96
N THR A 3 -3.16 45.96 -8.73
CA THR A 3 -2.58 45.11 -9.77
C THR A 3 -3.57 43.99 -10.09
N ASN A 4 -4.29 44.17 -11.18
CA ASN A 4 -5.21 43.21 -11.76
C ASN A 4 -4.38 42.17 -12.54
N THR A 5 -4.12 41.01 -11.94
CA THR A 5 -3.42 39.91 -12.62
C THR A 5 -4.41 39.21 -13.56
N ASN A 6 -4.46 39.69 -14.80
CA ASN A 6 -5.24 39.09 -15.87
C ASN A 6 -4.66 37.70 -16.20
N LEU A 7 -5.35 36.64 -15.75
CA LEU A 7 -5.08 35.27 -16.15
C LEU A 7 -5.58 35.11 -17.59
N GLN A 8 -4.71 35.30 -18.58
CA GLN A 8 -5.03 35.03 -19.98
C GLN A 8 -5.21 33.53 -20.18
N ILE A 9 -6.46 33.06 -20.15
CA ILE A 9 -6.83 31.72 -20.62
C ILE A 9 -6.72 31.76 -22.15
N ARG A 10 -5.58 31.31 -22.68
CA ARG A 10 -5.43 31.07 -24.11
C ARG A 10 -6.32 29.91 -24.52
N VAL A 11 -7.44 30.21 -25.18
CA VAL A 11 -8.14 29.24 -26.03
C VAL A 11 -7.19 28.97 -27.21
N THR A 12 -6.60 27.78 -27.24
CA THR A 12 -5.65 27.39 -28.28
C THR A 12 -6.42 26.84 -29.47
N ASP A 13 -6.09 27.40 -30.62
CA ASP A 13 -6.48 26.96 -31.96
C ASP A 13 -6.17 25.46 -32.16
N THR A 14 -7.01 24.79 -32.94
CA THR A 14 -7.07 23.33 -33.16
C THR A 14 -5.86 22.80 -33.95
N SER A 15 -4.65 22.98 -33.43
CA SER A 15 -3.44 22.31 -33.89
C SER A 15 -3.29 21.00 -33.12
N ALA A 16 -3.06 19.90 -33.83
CA ALA A 16 -2.98 18.55 -33.27
C ALA A 16 -2.15 18.53 -31.98
N TYR A 17 -2.80 18.25 -30.84
CA TYR A 17 -2.10 18.23 -29.56
C TYR A 17 -0.98 17.19 -29.61
N SER A 18 0.23 17.62 -29.25
CA SER A 18 1.29 16.64 -28.98
C SER A 18 0.83 15.71 -27.85
N LEU A 19 1.23 14.45 -27.91
CA LEU A 19 0.89 13.47 -26.87
C LEU A 19 1.32 13.98 -25.48
N HIS A 20 2.49 14.62 -25.37
CA HIS A 20 2.96 15.23 -24.13
C HIS A 20 2.06 16.35 -23.64
N THR A 21 1.58 17.24 -24.53
CA THR A 21 0.64 18.30 -24.17
C THR A 21 -0.66 17.71 -23.64
N ALA A 22 -1.21 16.69 -24.29
CA ALA A 22 -2.41 16.01 -23.82
C ALA A 22 -2.21 15.36 -22.45
N VAL A 23 -1.03 14.78 -22.18
CA VAL A 23 -0.68 14.22 -20.87
C VAL A 23 -0.64 15.28 -19.78
N GLU A 24 -0.09 16.46 -20.05
CA GLU A 24 -0.09 17.56 -19.06
C GLU A 24 -1.51 18.06 -18.77
N LEU A 25 -2.33 18.28 -19.81
CA LEU A 25 -3.74 18.66 -19.64
C LEU A 25 -4.52 17.62 -18.82
N PHE A 26 -4.28 16.33 -19.03
CA PHE A 26 -4.88 15.27 -18.22
C PHE A 26 -4.45 15.35 -16.75
N CYS A 27 -3.18 15.67 -16.49
CA CYS A 27 -2.67 15.82 -15.13
C CYS A 27 -3.25 17.06 -14.43
N GLU A 28 -3.43 18.16 -15.15
CA GLU A 28 -4.10 19.37 -14.66
C GLU A 28 -5.58 19.10 -14.35
N ASP A 29 -6.32 18.44 -15.24
CA ASP A 29 -7.70 18.00 -14.98
C ASP A 29 -7.77 17.09 -13.74
N ALA A 30 -6.83 16.15 -13.59
CA ALA A 30 -6.77 15.28 -12.43
C ALA A 30 -6.56 16.08 -11.13
N GLN A 31 -5.71 17.11 -11.15
CA GLN A 31 -5.52 18.02 -10.02
C GLN A 31 -6.78 18.84 -9.72
N ALA A 32 -7.41 19.41 -10.75
CA ALA A 32 -8.64 20.19 -10.63
C ALA A 32 -9.80 19.37 -10.04
N ARG A 33 -9.88 18.07 -10.37
CA ARG A 33 -10.82 17.12 -9.76
C ARG A 33 -10.47 16.70 -8.34
N GLY A 34 -9.40 17.25 -7.75
CA GLY A 34 -8.97 16.97 -6.38
C GLY A 34 -8.37 15.59 -6.17
N LEU A 35 -7.79 14.96 -7.21
CA LEU A 35 -7.07 13.71 -7.01
C LEU A 35 -5.83 13.94 -6.13
N ARG A 36 -5.45 12.93 -5.34
CA ARG A 36 -4.26 13.01 -4.49
C ARG A 36 -3.02 13.27 -5.34
N ALA A 37 -2.10 14.10 -4.84
CA ALA A 37 -0.84 14.41 -5.52
C ALA A 37 -0.04 13.16 -5.94
N SER A 38 -0.07 12.09 -5.13
CA SER A 38 0.56 10.82 -5.49
C SER A 38 -0.11 10.09 -6.65
N THR A 39 -1.42 10.26 -6.83
CA THR A 39 -2.16 9.69 -7.97
C THR A 39 -1.88 10.46 -9.25
N VAL A 40 -1.78 11.80 -9.17
CA VAL A 40 -1.39 12.64 -10.29
C VAL A 40 0.04 12.31 -10.74
N ARG A 41 0.99 12.22 -9.80
CA ARG A 41 2.37 11.81 -10.10
C ARG A 41 2.42 10.44 -10.76
N TYR A 42 1.68 9.46 -10.24
CA TYR A 42 1.57 8.13 -10.86
C TYR A 42 1.11 8.21 -12.33
N TYR A 43 0.09 9.02 -12.63
CA TYR A 43 -0.37 9.20 -14.00
C TYR A 43 0.69 9.85 -14.88
N ARG A 44 1.29 10.96 -14.41
CA ARG A 44 2.37 11.65 -15.13
C ARG A 44 3.51 10.70 -15.46
N ASP A 45 4.05 10.00 -14.46
CA ASP A 45 5.17 9.09 -14.64
C ASP A 45 4.86 7.97 -15.66
N ALA A 46 3.64 7.41 -15.61
CA ALA A 46 3.22 6.35 -16.53
C ALA A 46 3.01 6.85 -17.97
N LEU A 47 2.32 7.99 -18.11
CA LEU A 47 1.94 8.52 -19.40
C LEU A 47 3.10 9.22 -20.12
N THR A 48 3.97 9.94 -19.41
CA THR A 48 5.20 10.50 -19.99
C THR A 48 6.13 9.40 -20.47
N ARG A 49 6.27 8.30 -19.72
CA ARG A 49 7.04 7.13 -20.18
C ARG A 49 6.44 6.54 -21.44
N PHE A 50 5.12 6.36 -21.49
CA PHE A 50 4.43 5.92 -22.70
C PHE A 50 4.73 6.85 -23.88
N ALA A 51 4.55 8.16 -23.68
CA ALA A 51 4.76 9.16 -24.73
C ALA A 51 6.18 9.16 -25.29
N ASN A 52 7.18 9.09 -24.42
CA ASN A 52 8.59 8.98 -24.81
C ASN A 52 8.91 7.68 -25.55
N THR A 53 8.21 6.58 -25.23
CA THR A 53 8.48 5.28 -25.86
C THR A 53 7.89 5.19 -27.26
N VAL A 54 6.67 5.72 -27.46
CA VAL A 54 6.00 5.62 -28.76
C VAL A 54 6.45 6.70 -29.73
N GLY A 55 6.69 7.93 -29.25
CA GLY A 55 7.13 9.04 -30.09
C GLY A 55 6.13 9.44 -31.19
N LEU A 56 4.85 9.07 -31.06
CA LEU A 56 3.81 9.32 -32.05
C LEU A 56 2.87 10.47 -31.61
N PRO A 57 2.31 11.25 -32.55
CA PRO A 57 1.21 12.17 -32.28
C PRO A 57 -0.01 11.44 -31.71
N LEU A 58 -0.81 12.13 -30.90
CA LEU A 58 -1.97 11.55 -30.21
C LEU A 58 -2.94 10.84 -31.17
N GLU A 59 -3.21 11.44 -32.32
CA GLU A 59 -4.16 10.95 -33.34
C GLU A 59 -3.68 9.68 -34.07
N GLN A 60 -2.37 9.44 -34.10
CA GLN A 60 -1.79 8.25 -34.75
C GLN A 60 -1.73 7.04 -33.81
N ILE A 61 -2.15 7.19 -32.55
CA ILE A 61 -2.10 6.11 -31.58
C ILE A 61 -3.32 5.21 -31.73
N ASP A 62 -3.07 4.02 -32.23
CA ASP A 62 -4.07 2.95 -32.31
C ASP A 62 -3.86 1.86 -31.25
N HIS A 63 -4.78 0.90 -31.25
CA HIS A 63 -4.71 -0.26 -30.36
C HIS A 63 -3.48 -1.15 -30.58
N PHE A 64 -2.88 -1.16 -31.78
CA PHE A 64 -1.67 -1.94 -32.05
C PHE A 64 -0.44 -1.29 -31.41
N THR A 65 -0.32 0.03 -31.49
CA THR A 65 0.71 0.83 -30.81
C THR A 65 0.68 0.56 -29.31
N ILE A 66 -0.50 0.61 -28.69
CA ILE A 66 -0.65 0.36 -27.25
C ILE A 66 -0.27 -1.08 -26.88
N ARG A 67 -0.71 -2.08 -27.67
CA ARG A 67 -0.35 -3.49 -27.43
C ARG A 67 1.16 -3.70 -27.51
N ARG A 68 1.82 -3.13 -28.54
CA ARG A 68 3.28 -3.18 -28.70
C ARG A 68 4.00 -2.53 -27.52
N TYR A 69 3.53 -1.38 -27.06
CA TYR A 69 4.06 -0.73 -25.87
C TYR A 69 3.95 -1.62 -24.63
N LEU A 70 2.77 -2.19 -24.35
CA LEU A 70 2.58 -3.03 -23.16
C LEU A 70 3.45 -4.30 -23.20
N LEU A 71 3.64 -4.90 -24.39
CA LEU A 71 4.57 -6.02 -24.60
C LEU A 71 6.02 -5.61 -24.35
N HIS A 72 6.44 -4.45 -24.87
CA HIS A 72 7.78 -3.91 -24.60
C HIS A 72 7.99 -3.65 -23.11
N ARG A 73 6.98 -3.09 -22.42
CA ARG A 73 7.03 -2.88 -20.96
C ARG A 73 7.16 -4.18 -20.20
N GLN A 74 6.46 -5.23 -20.61
CA GLN A 74 6.56 -6.55 -20.00
C GLN A 74 7.99 -7.13 -20.06
N GLN A 75 8.76 -6.81 -21.10
CA GLN A 75 10.16 -7.24 -21.22
C GLN A 75 11.11 -6.44 -20.30
N GLN A 76 10.73 -5.23 -19.90
CA GLN A 76 11.56 -4.33 -19.11
C GLN A 76 11.32 -4.39 -17.60
N VAL A 77 10.22 -4.99 -17.16
CA VAL A 77 9.85 -5.01 -15.74
C VAL A 77 9.74 -6.43 -15.20
N SER A 78 10.13 -6.60 -13.95
CA SER A 78 10.04 -7.88 -13.25
C SER A 78 8.63 -8.25 -12.78
N SER A 79 7.64 -7.36 -12.92
CA SER A 79 6.29 -7.56 -12.37
C SER A 79 5.19 -7.14 -13.34
N LEU A 80 4.30 -8.09 -13.67
CA LEU A 80 3.10 -7.84 -14.47
C LEU A 80 2.15 -6.83 -13.83
N HIS A 81 2.17 -6.68 -12.49
CA HIS A 81 1.41 -5.63 -11.81
C HIS A 81 1.83 -4.23 -12.24
N THR A 82 3.11 -4.02 -12.55
CA THR A 82 3.60 -2.73 -13.06
C THR A 82 3.03 -2.46 -14.45
N VAL A 83 3.04 -3.47 -15.34
CA VAL A 83 2.45 -3.37 -16.69
C VAL A 83 0.94 -3.12 -16.61
N HIS A 84 0.25 -3.80 -15.69
CA HIS A 84 -1.17 -3.57 -15.45
C HIS A 84 -1.45 -2.17 -14.89
N GLY A 85 -0.51 -1.59 -14.13
CA GLY A 85 -0.52 -0.18 -13.75
C GLY A 85 -0.48 0.74 -14.98
N ASP A 86 0.51 0.54 -15.85
CA ASP A 86 0.64 1.29 -17.10
C ASP A 86 -0.66 1.17 -17.94
N PHE A 87 -1.23 -0.04 -18.09
CA PHE A 87 -2.53 -0.24 -18.75
C PHE A 87 -3.67 0.58 -18.14
N ARG A 88 -3.76 0.65 -16.80
CA ARG A 88 -4.80 1.44 -16.12
C ARG A 88 -4.62 2.94 -16.33
N ALA A 89 -3.39 3.43 -16.35
CA ALA A 89 -3.08 4.82 -16.63
C ALA A 89 -3.50 5.18 -18.06
N LEU A 90 -3.10 4.37 -19.05
CA LEU A 90 -3.48 4.54 -20.45
C LEU A 90 -5.00 4.49 -20.64
N ARG A 91 -5.69 3.55 -19.98
CA ARG A 91 -7.16 3.47 -20.04
C ARG A 91 -7.82 4.75 -19.53
N ALA A 92 -7.37 5.28 -18.39
CA ALA A 92 -7.91 6.50 -17.84
C ALA A 92 -7.65 7.70 -18.76
N PHE A 93 -6.42 7.81 -19.27
CA PHE A 93 -6.01 8.88 -20.18
C PHE A 93 -6.79 8.89 -21.48
N PHE A 94 -6.83 7.79 -22.24
CA PHE A 94 -7.54 7.75 -23.52
C PHE A 94 -9.06 7.86 -23.37
N THR A 95 -9.62 7.40 -22.24
CA THR A 95 -11.04 7.67 -21.92
C THR A 95 -11.27 9.16 -21.70
N TRP A 96 -10.34 9.84 -21.02
CA TRP A 96 -10.40 11.28 -20.84
C TRP A 96 -10.21 12.04 -22.16
N CYS A 97 -9.29 11.62 -23.03
CA CYS A 97 -9.08 12.25 -24.35
C CYS A 97 -10.38 12.26 -25.18
N VAL A 98 -11.09 11.13 -25.23
CA VAL A 98 -12.38 11.07 -25.95
C VAL A 98 -13.45 11.92 -25.27
N ARG A 99 -13.53 11.87 -23.93
CA ARG A 99 -14.52 12.67 -23.18
C ARG A 99 -14.34 14.18 -23.36
N ASN A 100 -13.11 14.63 -23.63
CA ASN A 100 -12.80 16.05 -23.84
C ASN A 100 -12.56 16.37 -25.32
N GLU A 101 -12.98 15.48 -26.23
CA GLU A 101 -12.97 15.73 -27.68
C GLU A 101 -11.57 15.86 -28.31
N LEU A 102 -10.51 15.42 -27.63
CA LEU A 102 -9.16 15.30 -28.21
C LEU A 102 -9.04 14.11 -29.16
N LEU A 103 -9.94 13.12 -29.05
CA LEU A 103 -9.99 11.93 -29.91
C LEU A 103 -11.45 11.55 -30.17
N ASN A 104 -11.75 11.11 -31.39
CA ASN A 104 -13.09 10.62 -31.75
C ASN A 104 -13.35 9.19 -31.28
N THR A 105 -12.31 8.39 -31.11
CA THR A 105 -12.42 6.96 -30.75
C THR A 105 -11.35 6.58 -29.75
N ASN A 106 -11.72 5.75 -28.77
CA ASN A 106 -10.80 5.33 -27.73
C ASN A 106 -9.96 4.12 -28.20
N PRO A 107 -8.64 4.25 -28.40
CA PRO A 107 -7.79 3.14 -28.86
C PRO A 107 -7.68 2.00 -27.83
N MET A 108 -8.06 2.22 -26.57
CA MET A 108 -8.07 1.20 -25.52
C MET A 108 -9.23 0.21 -25.61
N LEU A 109 -10.27 0.47 -26.43
CA LEU A 109 -11.45 -0.41 -26.51
C LEU A 109 -11.13 -1.85 -26.91
N LYS A 110 -10.13 -2.03 -27.78
CA LYS A 110 -9.66 -3.34 -28.24
C LYS A 110 -8.45 -3.87 -27.46
N VAL A 111 -7.99 -3.16 -26.42
CA VAL A 111 -6.80 -3.56 -25.65
C VAL A 111 -7.26 -4.30 -24.39
N GLN A 112 -6.87 -5.57 -24.28
CA GLN A 112 -7.15 -6.37 -23.09
C GLN A 112 -6.13 -6.08 -21.99
N ALA A 113 -6.58 -6.14 -20.74
CA ALA A 113 -5.70 -5.98 -19.59
C ALA A 113 -4.69 -7.15 -19.53
N PRO A 114 -3.41 -6.88 -19.21
CA PRO A 114 -2.44 -7.94 -18.95
C PRO A 114 -2.94 -8.87 -17.83
N ARG A 115 -2.95 -10.18 -18.06
CA ARG A 115 -3.32 -11.13 -17.00
C ARG A 115 -2.25 -11.11 -15.92
N CYS A 116 -2.59 -10.60 -14.75
CA CYS A 116 -1.76 -10.72 -13.56
C CYS A 116 -2.30 -11.88 -12.73
N GLU A 117 -1.52 -12.96 -12.60
CA GLU A 117 -1.81 -13.94 -11.56
C GLU A 117 -1.71 -13.26 -10.20
N VAL A 118 -2.79 -13.34 -9.42
CA VAL A 118 -2.79 -12.81 -8.06
C VAL A 118 -2.07 -13.81 -7.17
N VAL A 119 -0.76 -13.63 -7.03
CA VAL A 119 0.03 -14.44 -6.09
C VAL A 119 -0.24 -13.94 -4.68
N THR A 120 -1.02 -14.69 -3.91
CA THR A 120 -1.23 -14.42 -2.50
C THR A 120 0.06 -14.69 -1.73
N LYS A 121 0.77 -13.63 -1.35
CA LYS A 121 1.98 -13.75 -0.52
C LYS A 121 1.60 -14.28 0.88
N PRO A 122 2.40 -15.17 1.50
CA PRO A 122 2.09 -15.79 2.80
C PRO A 122 2.27 -14.81 3.98
N PRO A 123 1.55 -14.98 5.12
CA PRO A 123 1.81 -14.22 6.35
C PRO A 123 3.20 -14.57 6.93
N LEU A 124 3.64 -13.81 7.93
CA LEU A 124 4.80 -14.21 8.74
C LEU A 124 4.51 -15.53 9.47
N THR A 125 5.52 -16.39 9.57
CA THR A 125 5.46 -17.58 10.43
C THR A 125 5.70 -17.21 11.89
N THR A 126 5.31 -18.10 12.81
CA THR A 126 5.57 -17.90 14.25
C THR A 126 7.07 -17.80 14.55
N ASP A 127 7.90 -18.60 13.86
CA ASP A 127 9.37 -18.54 13.96
C ASP A 127 9.91 -17.17 13.49
N GLU A 128 9.42 -16.67 12.35
CA GLU A 128 9.81 -15.34 11.86
C GLU A 128 9.44 -14.25 12.85
N ILE A 129 8.24 -14.31 13.43
CA ILE A 129 7.80 -13.35 14.46
C ILE A 129 8.73 -13.41 15.67
N GLN A 130 9.07 -14.60 16.16
CA GLN A 130 9.98 -14.77 17.29
C GLN A 130 11.36 -14.18 17.01
N ARG A 131 11.94 -14.45 15.82
CA ARG A 131 13.22 -13.88 15.40
C ARG A 131 13.16 -12.36 15.25
N ILE A 132 12.08 -11.81 14.70
CA ILE A 132 11.86 -10.36 14.59
C ILE A 132 11.83 -9.72 15.98
N LEU A 133 11.09 -10.30 16.94
CA LEU A 133 10.99 -9.77 18.30
C LEU A 133 12.34 -9.88 19.04
N ALA A 134 13.06 -10.99 18.88
CA ALA A 134 14.40 -11.18 19.44
C ALA A 134 15.40 -10.18 18.87
N ALA A 135 15.33 -9.85 17.58
CA ALA A 135 16.19 -8.85 16.93
C ALA A 135 15.98 -7.40 17.44
N CYS A 136 14.96 -7.19 18.27
CA CYS A 136 14.64 -5.91 18.92
C CYS A 136 14.80 -5.95 20.44
N SER A 137 15.34 -7.03 21.03
CA SER A 137 15.34 -7.25 22.48
C SER A 137 16.41 -6.50 23.28
N GLY A 138 17.16 -5.59 22.65
CA GLY A 138 18.22 -4.86 23.36
C GLY A 138 17.69 -3.71 24.23
N SER A 139 18.59 -3.14 25.04
CA SER A 139 18.27 -2.12 26.04
C SER A 139 18.22 -0.70 25.48
N ASP A 140 18.82 -0.46 24.32
CA ASP A 140 18.83 0.83 23.64
C ASP A 140 17.42 1.30 23.24
N TRP A 141 17.20 2.61 23.27
CA TRP A 141 15.90 3.21 23.03
C TRP A 141 15.41 3.00 21.59
N LEU A 142 16.30 2.90 20.58
CA LEU A 142 15.91 2.58 19.21
C LEU A 142 15.44 1.12 19.09
N GLN A 143 16.06 0.20 19.82
CA GLN A 143 15.60 -1.19 19.85
C GLN A 143 14.25 -1.32 20.55
N ARG A 144 14.03 -0.57 21.64
CA ARG A 144 12.71 -0.47 22.28
C ARG A 144 11.67 0.15 21.36
N ARG A 145 12.03 1.20 20.59
CA ARG A 145 11.18 1.78 19.54
C ARG A 145 10.79 0.72 18.51
N ASP A 146 11.77 0.01 17.98
CA ASP A 146 11.56 -1.01 16.95
C ASP A 146 10.70 -2.16 17.49
N TYR A 147 10.91 -2.59 18.74
CA TYR A 147 10.09 -3.61 19.41
C TYR A 147 8.64 -3.15 19.55
N ALA A 148 8.40 -1.93 20.05
CA ALA A 148 7.07 -1.35 20.17
C ALA A 148 6.39 -1.21 18.79
N LEU A 149 7.14 -0.79 17.76
CA LEU A 149 6.64 -0.64 16.40
C LEU A 149 6.19 -1.98 15.81
N VAL A 150 6.98 -3.04 15.98
CA VAL A 150 6.63 -4.39 15.54
C VAL A 150 5.36 -4.87 16.23
N LEU A 151 5.26 -4.71 17.55
CA LEU A 151 4.06 -5.12 18.29
C LEU A 151 2.82 -4.35 17.84
N VAL A 152 2.90 -3.03 17.68
CA VAL A 152 1.79 -2.22 17.16
C VAL A 152 1.33 -2.73 15.79
N LEU A 153 2.26 -3.04 14.89
CA LEU A 153 1.93 -3.56 13.56
C LEU A 153 1.28 -4.95 13.61
N LEU A 154 1.76 -5.84 14.47
CA LEU A 154 1.22 -7.20 14.66
C LEU A 154 -0.15 -7.21 15.34
N ASP A 155 -0.36 -6.35 16.33
CA ASP A 155 -1.53 -6.34 17.21
C ASP A 155 -2.73 -5.61 16.59
N THR A 156 -2.47 -4.65 15.70
CA THR A 156 -3.53 -3.78 15.14
C THR A 156 -3.79 -3.96 13.66
N GLY A 157 -2.82 -4.52 12.92
CA GLY A 157 -2.84 -4.56 11.45
C GLY A 157 -2.95 -3.19 10.78
N LEU A 158 -2.59 -2.09 11.46
CA LEU A 158 -2.66 -0.74 10.90
C LEU A 158 -1.83 -0.57 9.61
N ARG A 159 -2.24 0.37 8.75
CA ARG A 159 -1.39 0.79 7.62
C ARG A 159 -0.22 1.58 8.17
N VAL A 160 0.94 1.50 7.52
CA VAL A 160 2.14 2.24 7.94
C VAL A 160 1.91 3.75 8.08
N SER A 161 1.08 4.34 7.22
CA SER A 161 0.70 5.75 7.33
C SER A 161 -0.15 6.07 8.56
N GLU A 162 -1.00 5.12 8.99
CA GLU A 162 -1.81 5.28 10.20
C GLU A 162 -0.94 5.10 11.45
N VAL A 163 -0.01 4.13 11.41
CA VAL A 163 1.01 3.96 12.47
C VAL A 163 1.86 5.21 12.60
N GLN A 164 2.32 5.78 11.49
CA GLN A 164 3.13 7.01 11.46
C GLN A 164 2.45 8.19 12.15
N GLN A 165 1.12 8.29 12.05
CA GLN A 165 0.32 9.38 12.61
C GLN A 165 -0.04 9.19 14.09
N MET A 166 0.31 8.04 14.69
CA MET A 166 0.02 7.81 16.11
C MET A 166 0.74 8.82 17.00
N THR A 167 0.03 9.30 18.01
CA THR A 167 0.60 10.07 19.11
C THR A 167 0.96 9.18 20.29
N VAL A 168 1.71 9.71 21.25
CA VAL A 168 2.00 9.03 22.53
C VAL A 168 0.71 8.66 23.27
N ALA A 169 -0.28 9.56 23.29
CA ALA A 169 -1.59 9.29 23.87
C ALA A 169 -2.28 8.10 23.19
N ASN A 170 -2.26 8.03 21.85
CA ASN A 170 -2.85 6.90 21.13
C ASN A 170 -2.14 5.57 21.47
N GLY A 171 -0.81 5.56 21.49
CA GLY A 171 -0.03 4.35 21.71
C GLY A 171 -0.09 3.81 23.16
N THR A 172 -0.57 4.61 24.10
CA THR A 172 -0.67 4.23 25.53
C THR A 172 -2.10 3.99 26.00
N ALA A 173 -3.09 4.43 25.21
CA ALA A 173 -4.52 4.20 25.42
C ALA A 173 -4.94 2.76 25.05
N GLU A 174 -6.01 2.26 25.68
CA GLU A 174 -6.63 0.98 25.31
C GLU A 174 -7.15 0.95 23.89
N THR A 175 -7.81 2.04 23.53
CA THR A 175 -8.44 2.22 22.24
C THR A 175 -8.21 3.63 21.75
N PHE A 176 -8.09 3.79 20.44
CA PHE A 176 -8.07 5.09 19.79
C PHE A 176 -8.71 5.00 18.41
N THR A 177 -9.00 6.15 17.82
CA THR A 177 -9.65 6.23 16.51
C THR A 177 -8.64 6.66 15.46
N VAL A 178 -8.64 5.97 14.32
CA VAL A 178 -7.86 6.38 13.14
C VAL A 178 -8.77 6.81 12.00
N LEU A 179 -8.34 7.82 11.24
CA LEU A 179 -9.03 8.25 10.03
C LEU A 179 -8.51 7.45 8.82
N GLY A 180 -9.30 6.50 8.34
CA GLY A 180 -8.98 5.70 7.18
C GLY A 180 -9.09 6.45 5.84
N LYS A 181 -8.73 5.76 4.75
CA LYS A 181 -8.97 6.26 3.39
C LYS A 181 -10.48 6.57 3.23
N ASN A 182 -10.80 7.74 2.67
CA ASN A 182 -12.17 8.28 2.51
C ASN A 182 -12.82 8.85 3.79
N ARG A 183 -12.02 9.31 4.76
CA ARG A 183 -12.50 9.97 5.98
C ARG A 183 -13.41 9.12 6.89
N ARG A 184 -13.36 7.79 6.75
CA ARG A 184 -14.05 6.89 7.67
C ARG A 184 -13.18 6.63 8.89
N SER A 185 -13.67 6.98 10.06
CA SER A 185 -13.08 6.62 11.34
C SER A 185 -13.28 5.13 11.61
N ARG A 186 -12.32 4.52 12.31
CA ARG A 186 -12.51 3.21 12.93
C ARG A 186 -11.77 3.14 14.26
N LEU A 187 -12.30 2.34 15.16
CA LEU A 187 -11.67 2.02 16.44
C LEU A 187 -10.48 1.10 16.22
N VAL A 188 -9.42 1.33 16.97
CA VAL A 188 -8.23 0.50 17.05
C VAL A 188 -8.04 0.13 18.51
N CYS A 189 -7.85 -1.15 18.79
CA CYS A 189 -7.57 -1.66 20.13
C CYS A 189 -6.09 -2.02 20.24
N LEU A 190 -5.48 -1.75 21.40
CA LEU A 190 -4.13 -2.15 21.73
C LEU A 190 -4.14 -3.08 22.94
N SER A 191 -3.52 -4.25 22.80
CA SER A 191 -3.34 -5.17 23.91
C SER A 191 -2.51 -4.54 25.04
N ALA A 192 -2.66 -5.06 26.26
CA ALA A 192 -1.84 -4.64 27.40
C ALA A 192 -0.33 -4.77 27.12
N GLN A 193 0.08 -5.82 26.40
CA GLN A 193 1.48 -6.05 26.02
C GLN A 193 2.00 -4.96 25.09
N THR A 194 1.25 -4.61 24.04
CA THR A 194 1.65 -3.55 23.11
C THR A 194 1.73 -2.19 23.79
N ARG A 195 0.75 -1.85 24.63
CA ARG A 195 0.76 -0.60 25.43
C ARG A 195 1.98 -0.53 26.35
N LEU A 196 2.32 -1.63 27.01
CA LEU A 196 3.50 -1.70 27.87
C LEU A 196 4.80 -1.49 27.08
N ALA A 197 4.92 -2.10 25.90
CA ALA A 197 6.07 -1.90 25.02
C ALA A 197 6.21 -0.44 24.57
N VAL A 198 5.10 0.19 24.20
CA VAL A 198 5.06 1.62 23.86
C VAL A 198 5.51 2.48 25.04
N ARG A 199 5.00 2.24 26.25
CA ARG A 199 5.40 2.98 27.46
C ARG A 199 6.91 2.83 27.73
N LYS A 200 7.45 1.62 27.63
CA LYS A 200 8.89 1.34 27.79
C LYS A 200 9.74 2.08 26.76
N TYR A 201 9.27 2.17 25.52
CA TYR A 201 9.93 2.96 24.48
C TYR A 201 9.90 4.46 24.80
N VAL A 202 8.72 5.01 25.11
CA VAL A 202 8.55 6.43 25.41
C VAL A 202 9.42 6.84 26.61
N GLN A 203 9.50 6.00 27.64
CA GLN A 203 10.35 6.25 28.81
C GLN A 203 11.85 6.21 28.50
N ALA A 204 12.28 5.33 27.59
CA ALA A 204 13.68 5.20 27.22
C ALA A 204 14.13 6.24 26.18
N CYS A 205 13.20 6.87 25.47
CA CYS A 205 13.49 7.88 24.46
C CYS A 205 14.20 9.08 25.12
N PRO A 206 15.37 9.51 24.64
CA PRO A 206 16.13 10.61 25.25
C PRO A 206 15.52 11.98 24.94
N PHE A 207 14.54 12.05 24.04
CA PHE A 207 13.86 13.27 23.64
C PHE A 207 12.56 13.46 24.41
N ALA A 208 12.22 14.70 24.75
CA ALA A 208 10.96 14.99 25.43
C ALA A 208 9.75 14.59 24.57
N MET A 209 8.86 13.78 25.14
CA MET A 209 7.66 13.27 24.48
C MET A 209 6.42 13.62 25.31
N LYS A 210 5.59 14.53 24.81
CA LYS A 210 4.28 14.87 25.38
C LYS A 210 3.19 13.94 24.82
N PRO A 211 2.01 13.81 25.46
CA PRO A 211 0.92 12.97 24.95
C PRO A 211 0.53 13.23 23.49
N GLU A 212 0.59 14.48 23.03
CA GLU A 212 0.24 14.91 21.67
C GLU A 212 1.40 14.76 20.67
N SER A 213 2.60 14.44 21.17
CA SER A 213 3.78 14.26 20.31
C SER A 213 3.61 13.07 19.39
N ALA A 214 4.17 13.17 18.19
CA ALA A 214 4.35 12.02 17.30
C ALA A 214 5.07 10.90 18.06
N LEU A 215 4.51 9.70 17.99
CA LEU A 215 5.00 8.56 18.76
C LEU A 215 6.38 8.11 18.26
N TRP A 216 6.58 8.04 16.95
CA TRP A 216 7.77 7.43 16.37
C TRP A 216 8.86 8.46 16.07
N ARG A 217 10.00 8.33 16.75
CA ARG A 217 11.13 9.26 16.66
C ARG A 217 12.33 8.63 15.95
N GLY A 218 13.01 9.43 15.13
CA GLY A 218 14.27 9.09 14.47
C GLY A 218 15.46 9.39 15.38
N VAL A 219 16.67 9.01 14.94
CA VAL A 219 17.91 9.18 15.72
C VAL A 219 18.17 10.65 16.11
N SER A 220 17.76 11.59 15.25
CA SER A 220 17.86 13.04 15.51
C SER A 220 16.79 13.60 16.46
N GLY A 221 15.84 12.77 16.91
CA GLY A 221 14.69 13.21 17.69
C GLY A 221 13.53 13.75 16.85
N GLU A 222 13.67 13.85 15.53
CA GLU A 222 12.58 14.26 14.66
C GLU A 222 11.54 13.13 14.46
N PRO A 223 10.26 13.45 14.22
CA PRO A 223 9.25 12.45 13.89
C PRO A 223 9.64 11.64 12.64
N LEU A 224 9.47 10.33 12.69
CA LEU A 224 9.71 9.49 11.51
C LEU A 224 8.67 9.75 10.43
N THR A 225 9.16 9.88 9.19
CA THR A 225 8.32 9.81 8.01
C THR A 225 7.85 8.37 7.77
N VAL A 226 6.86 8.18 6.89
CA VAL A 226 6.44 6.84 6.45
C VAL A 226 7.62 6.04 5.90
N HIS A 227 8.49 6.70 5.14
CA HIS A 227 9.69 6.06 4.59
C HIS A 227 10.65 5.65 5.72
N GLY A 228 10.91 6.53 6.69
CA GLY A 228 11.77 6.22 7.84
C GLY A 228 11.27 5.03 8.68
N LEU A 229 9.95 4.88 8.83
CA LEU A 229 9.35 3.70 9.46
C LEU A 229 9.55 2.41 8.65
N GLN A 230 9.39 2.49 7.33
CA GLN A 230 9.64 1.35 6.45
C GLN A 230 11.11 0.92 6.51
N GLU A 231 12.05 1.87 6.51
CA GLU A 231 13.47 1.58 6.68
C GLU A 231 13.78 0.96 8.05
N ALA A 232 13.14 1.45 9.13
CA ALA A 232 13.29 0.86 10.45
C ALA A 232 12.88 -0.61 10.46
N ILE A 233 11.72 -0.94 9.89
CA ILE A 233 11.25 -2.31 9.73
C ILE A 233 12.18 -3.15 8.85
N GLN A 234 12.72 -2.59 7.77
CA GLN A 234 13.69 -3.31 6.94
C GLN A 234 14.97 -3.63 7.71
N ARG A 235 15.47 -2.69 8.52
CA ARG A 235 16.64 -2.92 9.40
C ARG A 235 16.35 -4.02 10.42
N VAL A 236 15.16 -4.03 11.02
CA VAL A 236 14.71 -5.12 11.90
C VAL A 236 14.75 -6.47 11.16
N GLY A 237 14.20 -6.55 9.96
CA GLY A 237 14.19 -7.78 9.17
C GLY A 237 15.60 -8.31 8.85
N LYS A 238 16.53 -7.40 8.53
CA LYS A 238 17.95 -7.75 8.34
C LYS A 238 18.59 -8.29 9.62
N ARG A 239 18.38 -7.62 10.77
CA ARG A 239 18.89 -8.09 12.07
C ARG A 239 18.30 -9.46 12.47
N ALA A 240 17.06 -9.73 12.09
CA ALA A 240 16.37 -11.00 12.33
C ALA A 240 16.80 -12.15 11.38
N GLY A 241 17.73 -11.89 10.45
CA GLY A 241 18.23 -12.90 9.52
C GLY A 241 17.21 -13.33 8.46
N LEU A 242 16.22 -12.49 8.14
CA LEU A 242 15.22 -12.83 7.13
C LEU A 242 15.84 -12.79 5.73
N GLN A 243 15.63 -13.86 4.97
CA GLN A 243 16.12 -14.01 3.59
C GLN A 243 15.32 -13.18 2.58
N HIS A 244 14.23 -12.55 3.01
CA HIS A 244 13.34 -11.78 2.17
C HIS A 244 13.07 -10.40 2.77
N HIS A 245 12.56 -9.49 1.94
CA HIS A 245 12.24 -8.13 2.36
C HIS A 245 11.08 -8.09 3.34
N LEU A 246 11.34 -7.61 4.56
CA LEU A 246 10.31 -7.35 5.56
C LEU A 246 9.69 -5.96 5.32
N GLY A 247 8.47 -5.94 4.80
CA GLY A 247 7.71 -4.71 4.55
C GLY A 247 6.46 -4.62 5.42
N CYS A 248 6.02 -3.41 5.81
CA CYS A 248 4.92 -3.20 6.76
C CYS A 248 3.60 -3.91 6.38
N HIS A 249 3.34 -4.14 5.09
CA HIS A 249 2.15 -4.85 4.62
C HIS A 249 2.11 -6.33 5.05
N VAL A 250 3.26 -6.96 5.31
CA VAL A 250 3.30 -8.35 5.79
C VAL A 250 2.64 -8.47 7.16
N PHE A 251 2.91 -7.53 8.07
CA PHE A 251 2.35 -7.53 9.43
C PHE A 251 0.83 -7.43 9.42
N ARG A 252 0.28 -6.55 8.57
CA ARG A 252 -1.17 -6.43 8.40
C ARG A 252 -1.80 -7.73 7.89
N ARG A 253 -1.14 -8.42 6.96
CA ARG A 253 -1.59 -9.73 6.49
C ARG A 253 -1.47 -10.77 7.60
N THR A 254 -0.38 -10.79 8.35
CA THR A 254 -0.18 -11.67 9.50
C THR A 254 -1.29 -11.48 10.52
N PHE A 255 -1.57 -10.24 10.92
CA PHE A 255 -2.70 -9.90 11.79
C PHE A 255 -4.01 -10.47 11.25
N ALA A 256 -4.32 -10.24 9.98
CA ALA A 256 -5.56 -10.70 9.38
C ALA A 256 -5.69 -12.23 9.39
N VAL A 257 -4.67 -12.95 8.91
CA VAL A 257 -4.68 -14.41 8.86
C VAL A 257 -4.70 -15.02 10.26
N PHE A 258 -3.91 -14.50 11.20
CA PHE A 258 -3.86 -15.02 12.56
C PHE A 258 -5.17 -14.74 13.30
N SER A 259 -5.79 -13.57 13.09
CA SER A 259 -7.10 -13.26 13.67
C SER A 259 -8.18 -14.23 13.21
N LEU A 260 -8.22 -14.55 11.91
CA LEU A 260 -9.14 -15.55 11.37
C LEU A 260 -8.87 -16.94 11.93
N ARG A 261 -7.59 -17.35 12.01
CA ARG A 261 -7.19 -18.64 12.60
C ARG A 261 -7.58 -18.74 14.08
N SER A 262 -7.56 -17.62 14.80
CA SER A 262 -8.00 -17.53 16.20
C SER A 262 -9.52 -17.41 16.36
N GLY A 263 -10.30 -17.53 15.27
CA GLY A 263 -11.77 -17.55 15.32
C GLY A 263 -12.46 -16.19 15.22
N MET A 264 -11.75 -15.12 14.87
CA MET A 264 -12.39 -13.82 14.62
C MET A 264 -13.31 -13.90 13.39
N SER A 265 -14.53 -13.37 13.49
CA SER A 265 -15.44 -13.29 12.35
C SER A 265 -14.90 -12.36 11.26
N LEU A 266 -15.30 -12.62 10.00
CA LEU A 266 -14.90 -11.81 8.86
C LEU A 266 -15.42 -10.37 8.99
N GLU A 267 -16.59 -10.19 9.59
CA GLU A 267 -17.23 -8.90 9.83
C GLU A 267 -16.39 -8.04 10.78
N HIS A 268 -15.98 -8.58 11.93
CA HIS A 268 -15.14 -7.88 12.89
C HIS A 268 -13.77 -7.56 12.29
N LEU A 269 -13.16 -8.50 11.58
CA LEU A 269 -11.88 -8.27 10.93
C LEU A 269 -11.97 -7.17 9.86
N ARG A 270 -13.06 -7.14 9.08
CA ARG A 270 -13.32 -6.10 8.07
C ARG A 270 -13.35 -4.71 8.72
N GLU A 271 -14.03 -4.58 9.85
CA GLU A 271 -14.14 -3.33 10.59
C GLU A 271 -12.80 -2.88 11.16
N LEU A 272 -12.08 -3.76 11.87
CA LEU A 272 -10.76 -3.45 12.45
C LEU A 272 -9.74 -3.03 11.37
N LEU A 273 -9.77 -3.70 10.22
CA LEU A 273 -8.91 -3.35 9.10
C LEU A 273 -9.42 -2.12 8.31
N GLY A 274 -10.69 -1.73 8.45
CA GLY A 274 -11.30 -0.65 7.67
C GLY A 274 -11.36 -0.98 6.18
N HIS A 275 -11.73 -2.21 5.83
CA HIS A 275 -11.99 -2.60 4.44
C HIS A 275 -13.43 -2.25 4.04
N ARG A 276 -13.59 -1.66 2.84
CA ARG A 276 -14.91 -1.29 2.30
C ARG A 276 -15.71 -2.51 1.87
N ASP A 277 -15.04 -3.48 1.29
CA ASP A 277 -15.60 -4.71 0.78
C ASP A 277 -14.82 -5.92 1.31
N PHE A 278 -15.41 -7.09 1.15
CA PHE A 278 -14.78 -8.36 1.51
C PHE A 278 -13.82 -8.87 0.41
N GLN A 279 -13.67 -8.19 -0.74
CA GLN A 279 -12.80 -8.71 -1.81
C GLN A 279 -11.36 -8.86 -1.34
N MET A 280 -10.87 -7.87 -0.58
CA MET A 280 -9.53 -7.96 0.03
C MET A 280 -9.43 -9.07 1.09
N LEU A 281 -10.52 -9.41 1.77
CA LEU A 281 -10.56 -10.46 2.79
C LEU A 281 -10.59 -11.87 2.18
N LYS A 282 -11.11 -12.03 0.94
CA LYS A 282 -11.11 -13.33 0.24
C LYS A 282 -9.71 -13.93 0.15
N HIS A 283 -8.69 -13.11 -0.07
CA HIS A 283 -7.30 -13.57 -0.12
C HIS A 283 -6.80 -14.13 1.22
N TYR A 284 -7.29 -13.60 2.35
CA TYR A 284 -6.93 -14.12 3.66
C TYR A 284 -7.68 -15.40 3.99
N VAL A 285 -8.96 -15.48 3.60
CA VAL A 285 -9.78 -16.70 3.74
C VAL A 285 -9.15 -17.88 2.99
N GLN A 286 -8.72 -17.67 1.74
CA GLN A 286 -8.06 -18.70 0.93
C GLN A 286 -6.81 -19.29 1.61
N LEU A 287 -6.04 -18.48 2.34
CA LEU A 287 -4.88 -18.97 3.08
C LEU A 287 -5.31 -19.87 4.26
N VAL A 288 -6.34 -19.49 5.00
CA VAL A 288 -6.88 -20.28 6.11
C VAL A 288 -7.52 -21.58 5.62
N GLU A 289 -8.25 -21.55 4.51
CA GLU A 289 -8.84 -22.74 3.88
C GLU A 289 -7.78 -23.72 3.39
N THR A 290 -6.64 -23.22 2.88
CA THR A 290 -5.51 -24.05 2.48
C THR A 290 -4.92 -24.78 3.69
N ASP A 291 -4.83 -24.13 4.85
CA ASP A 291 -4.41 -24.76 6.10
C ASP A 291 -5.38 -25.88 6.51
N LEU A 292 -6.70 -25.61 6.48
CA LEU A 292 -7.74 -26.59 6.81
C LEU A 292 -7.68 -27.82 5.90
N LYS A 293 -7.52 -27.61 4.60
CA LYS A 293 -7.39 -28.69 3.63
C LYS A 293 -6.15 -29.53 3.90
N THR A 294 -5.02 -28.89 4.21
CA THR A 294 -3.76 -29.57 4.55
C THR A 294 -3.90 -30.37 5.84
N ALA A 295 -4.47 -29.78 6.90
CA ALA A 295 -4.71 -30.45 8.17
C ALA A 295 -5.65 -31.66 8.02
N HIS A 296 -6.74 -31.52 7.27
CA HIS A 296 -7.64 -32.63 6.97
C HIS A 296 -6.93 -33.72 6.16
N GLN A 297 -6.10 -33.37 5.19
CA GLN A 297 -5.33 -34.36 4.42
C GLN A 297 -4.31 -35.12 5.30
N GLN A 298 -3.66 -34.45 6.24
CA GLN A 298 -2.68 -35.07 7.15
C GLN A 298 -3.35 -35.94 8.22
N HIS A 299 -4.47 -35.47 8.78
CA HIS A 299 -5.14 -36.09 9.92
C HIS A 299 -6.49 -36.72 9.58
N SER A 300 -6.75 -37.01 8.28
CA SER A 300 -7.98 -37.68 7.88
C SER A 300 -8.11 -39.00 8.63
N PRO A 301 -9.24 -39.29 9.29
CA PRO A 301 -9.46 -40.58 9.96
C PRO A 301 -9.23 -41.78 9.03
N LEU A 302 -9.45 -41.59 7.72
CA LEU A 302 -9.23 -42.61 6.70
C LEU A 302 -7.74 -42.92 6.43
N ASN A 303 -6.81 -42.05 6.85
CA ASN A 303 -5.37 -42.34 6.75
C ASN A 303 -4.96 -43.51 7.65
N LEU A 304 -5.71 -43.77 8.73
CA LEU A 304 -5.51 -44.94 9.59
C LEU A 304 -5.86 -46.25 8.88
N LEU A 305 -6.75 -46.20 7.89
CA LEU A 305 -7.18 -47.37 7.12
C LEU A 305 -6.23 -47.73 5.97
N LYS A 306 -5.29 -46.84 5.61
CA LYS A 306 -4.33 -47.04 4.50
C LYS A 306 -3.00 -47.66 4.94
N LYS A 307 -2.76 -47.87 6.24
CA LYS A 307 -1.63 -48.66 6.74
C LYS A 307 -2.02 -50.15 6.76
N ARG A 308 -1.97 -50.82 5.61
CA ARG A 308 -1.94 -52.27 5.47
C ARG A 308 -0.92 -52.66 4.42
#